data_AF-A0A3D3TI95-F1
#
_entry.id   AF-A0A3D3TI95-F1
#
_cell.length_a   1.000
_cell.length_b   1.000
_cell.length_c   1.000
_cell.angle_alpha   90.00
_cell.angle_beta   90.00
_cell.angle_gamma   90.00
#
_symmetry.space_group_name_H-M   'P 1'
#
loop_
_entity.id
_entity.type
_entity.pdbx_description
1 polymer ?
#
loop_
_entity_poly.entity_id
_entity_poly.type
_entity_poly.pdbx_seq_one_letter_code
_entity_poly.pdbx_strand_id
1 'polypeptide(L)'
;MIRNSFLSIMLSLIFVLSGCRTSRIDNKSKLDGIWTGYGYQFDIAESWEMILSCNTKKNEFTIDYPYLGCSGKWKLGKEKGTVFEFEEILEYGHDVCLDSVKVVIELLDNNTLNANFFWGGDIRPHAVGGLTRK
;
A
#
# COMPACT_ATOMS: atom_id res chain seq x y z
N MET A 1 18.55 79.34 6.61
CA MET A 1 18.68 78.40 5.48
C MET A 1 19.54 77.23 5.96
N ILE A 2 18.97 76.13 6.47
CA ILE A 2 18.46 74.95 5.73
C ILE A 2 19.55 74.48 4.75
N ARG A 3 20.18 73.30 4.89
CA ARG A 3 19.54 71.97 4.91
C ARG A 3 20.47 70.88 5.44
N ASN A 4 19.88 69.98 6.24
CA ASN A 4 20.32 68.62 6.54
C ASN A 4 20.75 67.84 5.28
N SER A 5 21.63 66.85 5.44
CA SER A 5 21.38 65.53 4.85
C SER A 5 22.18 64.44 5.55
N PHE A 6 21.40 63.57 6.19
CA PHE A 6 21.72 62.31 6.84
C PHE A 6 22.59 61.40 5.95
N LEU A 7 23.71 60.91 6.49
CA LEU A 7 24.39 59.75 5.94
C LEU A 7 24.04 58.53 6.80
N SER A 8 23.25 57.66 6.18
CA SER A 8 22.52 56.54 6.74
C SER A 8 23.44 55.47 7.33
N ILE A 9 23.22 55.14 8.60
CA ILE A 9 23.84 54.01 9.29
C ILE A 9 23.27 52.72 8.70
N MET A 10 24.09 51.98 7.94
CA MET A 10 23.76 50.64 7.44
C MET A 10 23.71 49.64 8.61
N LEU A 11 22.52 49.50 9.20
CA LEU A 11 22.23 48.47 10.19
C LEU A 11 21.97 47.14 9.47
N SER A 12 23.00 46.31 9.36
CA SER A 12 22.90 44.96 8.78
C SER A 12 22.13 44.04 9.73
N LEU A 13 20.82 43.91 9.52
CA LEU A 13 19.99 42.87 10.13
C LEU A 13 20.42 41.50 9.60
N ILE A 14 21.18 40.76 10.42
CA ILE A 14 21.43 39.34 10.20
C ILE A 14 20.16 38.59 10.63
N PHE A 15 19.27 38.32 9.68
CA PHE A 15 18.17 37.37 9.87
C PHE A 15 18.75 35.97 10.01
N VAL A 16 18.89 35.52 11.26
CA VAL A 16 19.18 34.12 11.58
C VAL A 16 17.91 33.33 11.22
N LEU A 17 17.86 32.80 10.01
CA LEU A 17 16.88 31.79 9.60
C LEU A 17 17.22 30.49 10.34
N SER A 18 16.76 30.38 11.58
CA SER A 18 16.65 29.11 12.29
C SER A 18 15.61 28.26 11.57
N GLY A 19 16.05 27.56 10.52
CA GLY A 19 15.26 26.53 9.87
C GLY A 19 14.94 25.45 10.89
N CYS A 20 13.70 25.41 11.36
CA CYS A 20 13.19 24.30 12.14
C CYS A 20 13.31 23.05 11.26
N ARG A 21 14.24 22.15 11.60
CA ARG A 21 14.33 20.83 10.96
C ARG A 21 13.13 20.03 11.46
N THR A 22 12.01 20.12 10.74
CA THR A 22 10.91 19.19 10.92
C THR A 22 11.41 17.81 10.53
N SER A 23 11.79 17.00 11.52
CA SER A 23 12.02 15.57 11.34
C SER A 23 10.74 14.98 10.76
N ARG A 24 10.74 14.61 9.48
CA ARG A 24 9.66 13.76 8.94
C ARG A 24 9.74 12.46 9.71
N ILE A 25 8.81 12.24 10.63
CA ILE A 25 8.56 10.90 11.17
C ILE A 25 8.08 10.10 9.95
N ASP A 26 8.99 9.30 9.41
CA ASP A 26 8.67 8.40 8.32
C ASP A 26 7.87 7.24 8.93
N ASN A 27 6.57 7.47 9.13
CA ASN A 27 5.62 6.44 9.53
C ASN A 27 5.46 5.48 8.35
N LYS A 28 6.44 4.57 8.18
CA LYS A 28 6.38 3.47 7.22
C LYS A 28 5.07 2.72 7.48
N SER A 29 4.26 2.52 6.44
CA SER A 29 3.01 1.80 6.62
C SER A 29 3.32 0.39 7.10
N LYS A 30 2.51 -0.13 8.01
CA LYS A 30 2.62 -1.54 8.43
C LYS A 30 2.40 -2.50 7.26
N LEU A 31 1.76 -2.05 6.18
CA LEU A 31 1.54 -2.87 4.99
C LEU A 31 2.74 -2.86 4.03
N ASP A 32 3.60 -1.83 4.06
CA ASP A 32 4.73 -1.68 3.12
C ASP A 32 5.70 -2.86 3.17
N GLY A 33 6.05 -3.43 2.02
CA GLY A 33 7.01 -4.52 1.90
C GLY A 33 6.55 -5.62 0.94
N ILE A 34 7.31 -6.72 0.93
CA ILE A 34 6.98 -7.92 0.16
C ILE A 34 6.41 -8.95 1.12
N TRP A 35 5.30 -9.55 0.73
CA TRP A 35 4.61 -10.60 1.45
C TRP A 35 4.50 -11.83 0.56
N THR A 36 4.75 -13.00 1.13
CA THR A 36 4.68 -14.28 0.42
C THR A 36 3.84 -15.26 1.20
N GLY A 37 3.07 -16.08 0.52
CA GLY A 37 2.22 -17.06 1.16
C GLY A 37 1.42 -17.87 0.16
N TYR A 38 0.31 -18.43 0.64
CA TYR A 38 -0.54 -19.30 -0.18
C TYR A 38 -2.01 -18.93 -0.03
N GLY A 39 -2.73 -18.97 -1.14
CA GLY A 39 -4.18 -18.97 -1.23
C GLY A 39 -4.74 -20.40 -1.19
N TYR A 40 -6.00 -20.54 -0.82
CA TYR A 40 -6.79 -21.75 -0.91
C TYR A 40 -8.22 -21.40 -1.35
N GLN A 41 -8.68 -22.02 -2.44
CA GLN A 41 -10.01 -21.82 -3.00
C GLN A 41 -10.93 -22.99 -2.67
N PHE A 42 -12.09 -22.66 -2.12
CA PHE A 42 -12.96 -23.65 -1.48
C PHE A 42 -13.71 -24.55 -2.45
N ASP A 43 -14.11 -24.05 -3.62
CA ASP A 43 -14.96 -24.77 -4.57
C ASP A 43 -14.19 -25.83 -5.38
N ILE A 44 -12.92 -25.60 -5.69
CA ILE A 44 -12.04 -26.54 -6.39
C ILE A 44 -11.01 -27.23 -5.49
N ALA A 45 -10.90 -26.81 -4.22
CA ALA A 45 -9.97 -27.36 -3.23
C ALA A 45 -8.49 -27.27 -3.65
N GLU A 46 -8.11 -26.17 -4.31
CA GLU A 46 -6.74 -25.94 -4.77
C GLU A 46 -6.06 -24.79 -4.02
N SER A 47 -4.74 -24.85 -3.97
CA SER A 47 -3.89 -23.79 -3.41
C SER A 47 -2.94 -23.22 -4.46
N TRP A 48 -2.61 -21.94 -4.32
CA TRP A 48 -1.64 -21.26 -5.17
C TRP A 48 -0.72 -20.36 -4.34
N GLU A 49 0.49 -20.16 -4.84
CA GLU A 49 1.44 -19.21 -4.27
C GLU A 49 1.01 -17.78 -4.57
N MET A 50 1.25 -16.89 -3.59
CA MET A 50 0.96 -15.48 -3.68
C MET A 50 2.20 -14.67 -3.31
N ILE A 51 2.53 -13.67 -4.14
CA ILE A 51 3.60 -12.71 -3.87
C ILE A 51 3.02 -11.30 -3.98
N LEU A 52 2.81 -10.65 -2.84
CA LEU A 52 2.25 -9.30 -2.75
C LEU A 52 3.36 -8.29 -2.47
N SER A 53 3.49 -7.28 -3.32
CA SER A 53 4.39 -6.14 -3.10
C SER A 53 3.58 -4.89 -2.82
N CYS A 54 3.79 -4.28 -1.67
CA CYS A 54 3.06 -3.12 -1.17
C CYS A 54 3.98 -1.90 -1.03
N ASN A 55 3.57 -0.78 -1.62
CA ASN A 55 4.16 0.53 -1.44
C ASN A 55 3.07 1.60 -1.29
N THR A 56 2.67 1.86 -0.04
CA THR A 56 1.59 2.81 0.28
C THR A 56 1.97 4.24 -0.05
N LYS A 57 3.26 4.61 -0.01
CA LYS A 57 3.71 5.97 -0.37
C LYS A 57 3.44 6.29 -1.84
N LYS A 58 3.51 5.27 -2.70
CA LYS A 58 3.22 5.39 -4.14
C LYS A 58 1.81 4.94 -4.52
N ASN A 59 1.05 4.40 -3.56
CA ASN A 59 -0.23 3.73 -3.83
C ASN A 59 -0.09 2.61 -4.87
N GLU A 60 1.02 1.86 -4.79
CA GLU A 60 1.35 0.75 -5.67
C GLU A 60 1.23 -0.56 -4.87
N PHE A 61 0.31 -1.42 -5.30
CA PHE A 61 0.12 -2.75 -4.72
C PHE A 61 0.03 -3.74 -5.88
N THR A 62 1.00 -4.64 -6.00
CA THR A 62 1.05 -5.62 -7.07
C THR A 62 1.01 -7.02 -6.48
N ILE A 63 0.31 -7.93 -7.14
CA ILE A 63 0.16 -9.32 -6.74
C ILE A 63 0.61 -10.20 -7.89
N ASP A 64 1.44 -11.19 -7.60
CA ASP A 64 1.79 -12.25 -8.54
C ASP A 64 1.28 -13.60 -8.01
N TYR A 65 0.76 -14.41 -8.93
CA TYR A 65 0.36 -15.80 -8.72
C TYR A 65 1.19 -16.70 -9.65
N PRO A 66 2.46 -16.98 -9.32
CA PRO A 66 3.43 -17.50 -10.28
C PRO A 66 3.01 -18.83 -10.94
N TYR A 67 2.49 -19.76 -10.15
CA TYR A 67 2.05 -21.08 -10.66
C TYR A 67 0.82 -21.00 -11.56
N LEU A 68 -0.05 -20.01 -11.36
CA LEU A 68 -1.23 -19.79 -12.19
C LEU A 68 -0.89 -18.99 -13.46
N GLY A 69 0.29 -18.38 -13.52
CA GLY A 69 0.67 -17.50 -14.61
C GLY A 69 -0.16 -16.21 -14.66
N CYS A 70 -0.60 -15.72 -13.50
CA CYS A 70 -1.42 -14.52 -13.38
C CYS A 70 -0.70 -13.45 -12.54
N SER A 71 -1.00 -12.19 -12.82
CA SER A 71 -0.56 -11.06 -12.02
C SER A 71 -1.52 -9.90 -12.18
N GLY A 72 -1.52 -9.02 -11.19
CA GLY A 72 -2.38 -7.85 -11.20
C GLY A 72 -1.94 -6.76 -10.25
N LYS A 73 -2.72 -5.69 -10.29
CA LYS A 73 -2.67 -4.59 -9.33
C LYS A 73 -3.85 -4.67 -8.39
N TRP A 74 -3.60 -4.42 -7.11
CA TRP A 74 -4.64 -4.25 -6.12
C TRP A 74 -4.92 -2.76 -5.92
N LYS A 75 -6.07 -2.32 -6.40
CA LYS A 75 -6.52 -0.94 -6.22
C LYS A 75 -7.12 -0.79 -4.83
N LEU A 76 -6.46 0.00 -3.98
CA LEU A 76 -6.95 0.27 -2.62
C LEU A 76 -8.28 1.04 -2.68
N GLY A 77 -9.33 0.47 -2.10
CA GLY A 77 -10.65 1.09 -1.99
C GLY A 77 -10.87 1.72 -0.61
N LYS A 78 -10.53 1.00 0.46
CA LYS A 78 -10.78 1.45 1.83
C LYS A 78 -9.73 0.93 2.80
N GLU A 79 -9.39 1.76 3.79
CA GLU A 79 -8.50 1.41 4.89
C GLU A 79 -9.21 1.71 6.22
N LYS A 80 -9.14 0.77 7.16
CA LYS A 80 -9.64 0.93 8.53
C LYS A 80 -8.77 0.16 9.52
N GLY A 81 -7.79 0.84 10.11
CA GLY A 81 -6.92 0.26 11.13
C GLY A 81 -5.99 -0.79 10.52
N THR A 82 -6.21 -2.07 10.83
CA THR A 82 -5.45 -3.20 10.30
C THR A 82 -6.13 -3.85 9.09
N VAL A 83 -7.31 -3.38 8.69
CA VAL A 83 -8.10 -3.95 7.59
C VAL A 83 -8.03 -3.05 6.37
N PHE A 84 -7.76 -3.65 5.21
CA PHE A 84 -7.65 -2.96 3.92
C PHE A 84 -8.49 -3.70 2.89
N GLU A 85 -9.32 -2.95 2.16
CA GLU A 85 -10.16 -3.48 1.09
C GLU A 85 -9.58 -3.04 -0.26
N PHE A 86 -9.41 -3.99 -1.16
CA PHE A 86 -8.87 -3.84 -2.49
C PHE A 86 -9.83 -4.39 -3.54
N GLU A 87 -9.67 -3.90 -4.76
CA GLU A 87 -10.19 -4.49 -6.00
C GLU A 87 -9.00 -4.91 -6.85
N GLU A 88 -8.95 -6.17 -7.26
CA GLU A 88 -7.93 -6.68 -8.15
C GLU A 88 -8.21 -6.27 -9.59
N ILE A 89 -7.16 -5.86 -10.30
CA ILE A 89 -7.17 -5.59 -11.72
C ILE A 89 -6.02 -6.40 -12.31
N LEU A 90 -6.35 -7.48 -13.01
CA LEU A 90 -5.34 -8.34 -13.65
C LEU A 90 -4.60 -7.56 -14.75
N GLU A 91 -3.29 -7.77 -14.82
CA GLU A 91 -2.43 -7.26 -15.88
C GLU A 91 -2.18 -8.34 -16.95
N TYR A 92 -2.18 -9.62 -16.55
CA TYR A 92 -2.14 -10.78 -17.45
C TYR A 92 -2.70 -12.04 -16.77
N GLY A 93 -2.98 -13.08 -17.56
CA GLY A 93 -3.56 -14.34 -17.08
C GLY A 93 -5.10 -14.36 -17.06
N HIS A 94 -5.75 -13.50 -17.85
CA HIS A 94 -7.22 -13.37 -17.90
C HIS A 94 -7.96 -14.61 -18.42
N ASP A 95 -7.26 -15.54 -19.05
CA ASP A 95 -7.78 -16.83 -19.51
C ASP A 95 -7.83 -17.88 -18.41
N VAL A 96 -7.09 -17.69 -17.32
CA VAL A 96 -6.97 -18.62 -16.20
C VAL A 96 -7.61 -18.04 -14.92
N CYS A 97 -7.37 -16.76 -14.64
CA CYS A 97 -7.74 -16.12 -13.39
C CYS A 97 -8.98 -15.23 -13.53
N LEU A 98 -9.72 -15.11 -12.42
CA LEU A 98 -10.83 -14.17 -12.31
C LEU A 98 -10.30 -12.75 -12.12
N ASP A 99 -10.83 -11.80 -12.89
CA ASP A 99 -10.50 -10.39 -12.78
C ASP A 99 -11.54 -9.64 -11.92
N SER A 100 -11.23 -8.42 -11.49
CA SER A 100 -12.15 -7.56 -10.72
C SER A 100 -12.64 -8.19 -9.41
N VAL A 101 -11.81 -9.04 -8.80
CA VAL A 101 -12.10 -9.71 -7.53
C VAL A 101 -11.92 -8.73 -6.39
N LYS A 102 -12.86 -8.74 -5.43
CA LYS A 102 -12.70 -7.97 -4.18
C LYS A 102 -11.79 -8.75 -3.23
N VAL A 103 -10.78 -8.08 -2.68
CA VAL A 103 -9.87 -8.67 -1.71
C VAL A 103 -9.91 -7.85 -0.41
N VAL A 104 -10.09 -8.53 0.72
CA VAL A 104 -10.00 -7.89 2.04
C VAL A 104 -8.85 -8.51 2.79
N ILE A 105 -7.84 -7.71 3.12
CA ILE A 105 -6.74 -8.16 3.95
C ILE A 105 -6.87 -7.62 5.39
N GLU A 106 -6.38 -8.41 6.33
CA GLU A 106 -6.25 -8.04 7.74
C GLU A 106 -4.81 -8.31 8.19
N LEU A 107 -4.12 -7.28 8.65
CA LEU A 107 -2.85 -7.42 9.34
C LEU A 107 -3.10 -8.01 10.73
N LEU A 108 -2.63 -9.23 10.97
CA LEU A 108 -2.72 -9.89 12.28
C LEU A 108 -1.63 -9.37 13.22
N ASP A 109 -0.44 -9.14 12.67
CA ASP A 109 0.70 -8.56 13.35
C ASP A 109 1.61 -7.83 12.33
N ASN A 110 2.86 -7.53 12.69
CA ASN A 110 3.77 -6.81 11.78
C ASN A 110 4.32 -7.67 10.62
N ASN A 111 4.20 -8.99 10.72
CA ASN A 111 4.79 -9.98 9.82
C ASN A 111 3.77 -10.96 9.23
N THR A 112 2.53 -10.98 9.71
CA THR A 112 1.48 -11.89 9.22
C THR A 112 0.24 -11.12 8.81
N LEU A 113 -0.34 -11.52 7.67
CA LEU A 113 -1.65 -11.05 7.22
C LEU A 113 -2.49 -12.19 6.66
N ASN A 114 -3.80 -12.03 6.77
CA ASN A 114 -4.77 -12.86 6.08
C ASN A 114 -5.39 -12.07 4.92
N ALA A 115 -5.74 -12.76 3.84
CA ALA A 115 -6.46 -12.24 2.70
C ALA A 115 -7.74 -13.05 2.51
N ASN A 116 -8.85 -12.38 2.24
CA ASN A 116 -10.14 -12.99 1.91
C ASN A 116 -10.55 -12.51 0.51
N PHE A 117 -10.91 -13.45 -0.36
CA PHE A 117 -11.25 -13.18 -1.76
C PHE A 117 -12.75 -13.39 -2.00
N PHE A 118 -13.38 -12.41 -2.62
CA PHE A 118 -14.82 -12.38 -2.86
C PHE A 118 -15.09 -12.11 -4.35
N TRP A 119 -15.92 -12.94 -4.96
CA TRP A 119 -16.41 -12.75 -6.32
C TRP A 119 -17.89 -13.10 -6.40
N GLY A 120 -18.53 -12.78 -7.53
CA GLY A 120 -19.96 -13.04 -7.74
C GLY A 120 -20.91 -12.24 -6.83
N GLY A 121 -20.40 -11.27 -6.08
CA GLY A 121 -21.19 -10.46 -5.14
C GLY A 121 -21.57 -11.19 -3.83
N ASP A 122 -20.96 -12.35 -3.52
CA ASP A 122 -21.19 -13.03 -2.24
C ASP A 122 -20.53 -12.25 -1.09
N ILE A 123 -21.14 -12.35 0.09
CA ILE A 123 -20.61 -11.83 1.35
C ILE A 123 -19.62 -12.79 2.00
N ARG A 124 -19.61 -14.06 1.56
CA ARG A 124 -18.66 -15.08 2.05
C ARG A 124 -17.44 -15.13 1.13
N PRO A 125 -16.24 -15.31 1.69
CA PRO A 125 -15.07 -15.50 0.87
C PRO A 125 -15.17 -16.84 0.14
N HIS A 126 -14.76 -16.86 -1.11
CA HIS A 126 -14.63 -18.08 -1.89
C HIS A 126 -13.19 -18.63 -1.88
N ALA A 127 -12.23 -17.78 -1.50
CA ALA A 127 -10.88 -18.18 -1.19
C ALA A 127 -10.30 -17.37 -0.04
N VAL A 128 -9.29 -17.95 0.62
CA VAL A 128 -8.54 -17.31 1.69
C VAL A 128 -7.05 -17.47 1.45
N GLY A 129 -6.26 -16.51 1.90
CA GLY A 129 -4.80 -16.57 1.82
C GLY A 129 -4.16 -16.18 3.15
N GLY A 130 -3.06 -16.85 3.47
CA GLY A 130 -2.20 -16.48 4.59
C GLY A 130 -0.84 -16.07 4.04
N LEU A 131 -0.39 -14.85 4.36
CA LEU A 131 0.88 -14.32 3.87
C LEU A 131 1.77 -13.87 5.04
N THR A 132 3.07 -14.03 4.84
CA THR A 132 4.11 -13.61 5.77
C THR A 132 5.06 -12.65 5.08
N ARG A 133 5.59 -11.69 5.84
CA ARG A 133 6.55 -10.72 5.35
C ARG A 133 7.88 -11.40 5.04
N LYS A 134 8.46 -11.08 3.88
CA LYS A 134 9.78 -11.52 3.44
C LYS A 134 10.91 -10.62 3.96
#